data_AF-A0A1G8QKR9-F1
#
_entry.id   AF-A0A1G8QKR9-F1
#
_cell.length_a   1.000
_cell.length_b   1.000
_cell.length_c   1.000
_cell.angle_alpha   90.00
_cell.angle_beta   90.00
_cell.angle_gamma   90.00
#
_symmetry.space_group_name_H-M   'P 1'
#
loop_
_entity.id
_entity.type
_entity.pdbx_description
1 polymer ?
#
loop_
_entity_poly.entity_id
_entity_poly.type
_entity_poly.pdbx_seq_one_letter_code
_entity_poly.pdbx_strand_id
1 'polypeptide(L)'
;MAPFLNFSTYIHENAEPLAVEVVESVLNRMQLDIPNWEKEQAIAMYIELLKFFGESLMEEEKNGAPKALIEWSKKNAEMQISSKGEISEIVVRYPPTRDIFNEILTRISVELDLSVKENAYILKRINNMLDISLNETFFSFKCLSDKYNEDEPLKLSAPIVPIKDDIVILPLIGYIDKNRAEHLMDNVVPRIADMEVKHVIADF
;
A
#
# COMPACT_ATOMS: atom_id res chain seq x y z
N MET A 1 -22.21 -6.20 -22.54
CA MET A 1 -20.95 -5.79 -23.20
C MET A 1 -20.98 -4.34 -23.66
N ALA A 2 -22.02 -3.85 -24.37
CA ALA A 2 -22.09 -2.43 -24.80
C ALA A 2 -21.98 -1.36 -23.68
N PRO A 3 -22.58 -1.54 -22.48
CA PRO A 3 -22.51 -0.53 -21.42
C PRO A 3 -21.10 -0.33 -20.87
N PHE A 4 -20.38 -1.44 -20.64
CA PHE A 4 -18.98 -1.38 -20.21
C PHE A 4 -18.06 -0.85 -21.32
N LEU A 5 -18.38 -1.09 -22.60
CA LEU A 5 -17.59 -0.54 -23.72
C LEU A 5 -17.69 0.99 -23.72
N ASN A 6 -18.90 1.54 -23.60
CA ASN A 6 -19.11 2.98 -23.52
C ASN A 6 -18.41 3.59 -22.30
N PHE A 7 -18.49 2.92 -21.14
CA PHE A 7 -17.80 3.36 -19.94
C PHE A 7 -16.27 3.32 -20.11
N SER A 8 -15.74 2.22 -20.67
CA SER A 8 -14.31 2.05 -20.95
C SER A 8 -13.79 3.14 -21.90
N THR A 9 -14.51 3.40 -23.00
CA THR A 9 -14.19 4.48 -23.94
C THR A 9 -14.22 5.84 -23.25
N TYR A 10 -15.27 6.14 -22.48
CA TYR A 10 -15.37 7.41 -21.74
C TYR A 10 -14.18 7.61 -20.81
N ILE A 11 -13.83 6.61 -20.00
CA ILE A 11 -12.69 6.67 -19.06
C ILE A 11 -11.39 6.87 -19.82
N HIS A 12 -11.19 6.19 -20.95
CA HIS A 12 -9.96 6.29 -21.73
C HIS A 12 -9.79 7.68 -22.35
N GLU A 13 -10.86 8.22 -22.95
CA GLU A 13 -10.86 9.55 -23.59
C GLU A 13 -10.75 10.69 -22.57
N ASN A 14 -11.25 10.49 -21.35
CA ASN A 14 -11.26 11.49 -20.29
C ASN A 14 -10.24 11.20 -19.16
N ALA A 15 -9.26 10.32 -19.39
CA ALA A 15 -8.33 9.90 -18.34
C ALA A 15 -7.57 11.07 -17.70
N GLU A 16 -7.13 12.04 -18.50
CA GLU A 16 -6.42 13.23 -18.02
C GLU A 16 -7.30 14.18 -17.19
N PRO A 17 -8.45 14.69 -17.69
CA PRO A 17 -9.30 15.54 -16.87
C PRO A 17 -9.82 14.84 -15.61
N LEU A 18 -10.11 13.54 -15.67
CA LEU A 18 -10.52 12.76 -14.50
C LEU A 18 -9.38 12.60 -13.49
N ALA A 19 -8.14 12.37 -13.94
CA ALA A 19 -6.98 12.30 -13.06
C ALA A 19 -6.74 13.65 -12.35
N VAL A 20 -6.89 14.76 -13.07
CA VAL A 20 -6.83 16.11 -12.48
C VAL A 20 -7.94 16.28 -11.44
N GLU A 21 -9.18 15.92 -11.78
CA GLU A 21 -10.33 15.99 -10.85
C GLU A 21 -10.07 15.20 -9.57
N VAL A 22 -9.53 13.99 -9.67
CA VAL A 22 -9.15 13.15 -8.51
C VAL A 22 -8.13 13.88 -7.64
N VAL A 23 -7.02 14.33 -8.22
CA VAL A 23 -5.92 14.95 -7.46
C VAL A 23 -6.38 16.24 -6.78
N GLU A 24 -7.05 17.14 -7.50
CA GLU A 24 -7.54 18.40 -6.94
C GLU A 24 -8.57 18.16 -5.83
N SER A 25 -9.46 17.19 -6.02
CA SER A 25 -10.47 16.84 -5.01
C SER A 25 -9.83 16.28 -3.74
N VAL A 26 -8.78 15.45 -3.86
CA VAL A 26 -8.04 14.91 -2.71
C VAL A 26 -7.33 16.02 -1.96
N LEU A 27 -6.60 16.88 -2.68
CA LEU A 27 -5.88 18.01 -2.08
C LEU A 27 -6.83 18.96 -1.36
N ASN A 28 -7.98 19.28 -1.98
CA ASN A 28 -8.99 20.12 -1.36
C ASN A 28 -9.61 19.48 -0.11
N ARG A 29 -10.05 18.22 -0.21
CA ARG A 29 -10.73 17.49 0.86
C ARG A 29 -9.83 17.30 2.08
N MET A 30 -8.54 17.06 1.84
CA MET A 30 -7.55 16.87 2.90
C MET A 30 -6.84 18.16 3.32
N GLN A 31 -7.11 19.29 2.66
CA GLN A 31 -6.43 20.57 2.85
C GLN A 31 -4.90 20.45 2.74
N LEU A 32 -4.44 19.70 1.74
CA LEU A 32 -3.02 19.46 1.49
C LEU A 32 -2.45 20.53 0.55
N ASP A 33 -1.27 21.02 0.90
CA ASP A 33 -0.44 21.85 0.03
C ASP A 33 0.81 21.05 -0.34
N ILE A 34 0.92 20.68 -1.63
CA ILE A 34 2.02 19.88 -2.14
C ILE A 34 2.73 20.60 -3.29
N PRO A 35 4.04 20.38 -3.49
CA PRO A 35 4.74 20.95 -4.63
C PRO A 35 4.14 20.53 -5.99
N ASN A 36 4.20 21.42 -6.98
CA ASN A 36 3.68 21.14 -8.33
C ASN A 36 4.25 19.86 -8.95
N TRP A 37 5.53 19.54 -8.72
CA TRP A 37 6.13 18.32 -9.27
C TRP A 37 5.51 17.04 -8.68
N GLU A 38 5.08 17.06 -7.42
CA GLU A 38 4.42 15.93 -6.77
C GLU A 38 2.99 15.77 -7.31
N LYS A 39 2.31 16.91 -7.50
CA LYS A 39 0.99 16.97 -8.14
C LYS A 39 1.02 16.41 -9.57
N GLU A 40 1.99 16.83 -10.39
CA GLU A 40 2.18 16.33 -11.75
C GLU A 40 2.45 14.81 -11.78
N GLN A 41 3.25 14.30 -10.85
CA GLN A 41 3.48 12.85 -10.72
C GLN A 41 2.22 12.08 -10.32
N ALA A 42 1.41 12.63 -9.41
CA ALA A 42 0.14 12.03 -9.02
C ALA A 42 -0.84 11.99 -10.21
N ILE A 43 -0.95 13.08 -10.97
CA ILE A 43 -1.79 13.15 -12.17
C ILE A 43 -1.34 12.10 -13.20
N ALA A 44 -0.05 12.03 -13.52
CA ALA A 44 0.48 11.07 -14.48
C ALA A 44 0.17 9.61 -14.07
N MET A 45 0.32 9.29 -12.78
CA MET A 45 -0.04 7.96 -12.27
C MET A 45 -1.54 7.66 -12.42
N TYR A 46 -2.42 8.61 -12.05
CA TYR A 46 -3.86 8.38 -12.15
C TYR A 46 -4.35 8.28 -13.60
N ILE A 47 -3.69 8.94 -14.56
CA ILE A 47 -3.97 8.75 -15.99
C ILE A 47 -3.73 7.29 -16.39
N GLU A 48 -2.58 6.73 -16.00
CA GLU A 48 -2.25 5.34 -16.32
C GLU A 48 -3.17 4.34 -15.61
N LEU A 49 -3.54 4.63 -14.35
CA LEU A 49 -4.52 3.84 -13.61
C LEU A 49 -5.88 3.83 -14.30
N LEU A 50 -6.41 4.99 -14.69
CA LEU A 50 -7.71 5.12 -15.33
C LEU A 50 -7.74 4.41 -16.69
N LYS A 51 -6.68 4.55 -17.50
CA LYS A 51 -6.57 3.84 -18.78
C LYS A 51 -6.58 2.32 -18.60
N PHE A 52 -5.73 1.81 -17.70
CA PHE A 52 -5.71 0.39 -17.38
C PHE A 52 -7.04 -0.10 -16.80
N PHE A 53 -7.67 0.71 -15.95
CA PHE A 53 -8.96 0.39 -15.37
C PHE A 53 -10.02 0.20 -16.46
N GLY A 54 -10.14 1.17 -17.38
CA GLY A 54 -11.04 1.08 -18.53
C GLY A 54 -10.80 -0.18 -19.37
N GLU A 55 -9.55 -0.51 -19.67
CA GLU A 55 -9.18 -1.73 -20.41
C GLU A 55 -9.55 -3.01 -19.64
N SER A 56 -9.30 -3.03 -18.32
CA SER A 56 -9.55 -4.21 -17.47
C SER A 56 -11.04 -4.56 -17.34
N LEU A 57 -11.94 -3.63 -17.63
CA LEU A 57 -13.38 -3.89 -17.64
C LEU A 57 -13.82 -4.68 -18.89
N MET A 58 -13.01 -4.66 -19.96
CA MET A 58 -13.26 -5.39 -21.22
C MET A 58 -12.71 -6.81 -21.21
N GLU A 59 -11.72 -7.08 -20.37
CA GLU A 59 -11.01 -8.35 -20.32
C GLU A 59 -11.14 -8.97 -18.93
N GLU A 60 -12.09 -9.90 -18.74
CA GLU A 60 -12.31 -10.59 -17.45
C GLU A 60 -11.05 -11.28 -16.89
N GLU A 61 -10.09 -11.61 -17.76
CA GLU A 61 -8.81 -12.24 -17.40
C GLU A 61 -7.73 -11.24 -16.95
N LYS A 62 -7.84 -9.94 -17.30
CA LYS A 62 -6.94 -8.89 -16.78
C LYS A 62 -7.32 -8.59 -15.34
N ASN A 63 -6.94 -9.47 -14.41
CA ASN A 63 -7.04 -9.27 -12.97
C ASN A 63 -5.78 -8.58 -12.43
N GLY A 64 -5.92 -7.79 -11.36
CA GLY A 64 -4.81 -7.07 -10.73
C GLY A 64 -4.81 -5.56 -10.99
N ALA A 65 -3.64 -4.95 -10.82
CA ALA A 65 -3.34 -3.52 -10.96
C ALA A 65 -2.28 -3.28 -12.05
N PRO A 66 -2.22 -2.09 -12.67
CA PRO A 66 -1.22 -1.80 -13.69
C PRO A 66 0.19 -1.75 -13.08
N LYS A 67 1.21 -2.16 -13.85
CA LYS A 67 2.62 -2.08 -13.41
C LYS A 67 2.99 -0.69 -12.91
N ALA A 68 2.51 0.35 -13.59
CA ALA A 68 2.73 1.74 -13.18
C ALA A 68 2.18 2.06 -11.79
N LEU A 69 1.02 1.51 -11.41
CA LEU A 69 0.48 1.67 -10.05
C LEU A 69 1.36 0.95 -9.03
N ILE A 70 1.91 -0.22 -9.37
CA ILE A 70 2.83 -0.97 -8.49
C ILE A 70 4.16 -0.21 -8.32
N GLU A 71 4.73 0.29 -9.42
CA GLU A 71 5.97 1.07 -9.43
C GLU A 71 5.79 2.38 -8.66
N TRP A 72 4.65 3.06 -8.85
CA TRP A 72 4.31 4.24 -8.06
C TRP A 72 4.14 3.90 -6.58
N SER A 73 3.50 2.78 -6.25
CA SER A 73 3.30 2.34 -4.87
C SER A 73 4.63 2.11 -4.14
N LYS A 74 5.62 1.55 -4.85
CA LYS A 74 7.01 1.39 -4.39
C LYS A 74 7.72 2.73 -4.24
N LYS A 75 7.66 3.59 -5.25
CA LYS A 75 8.28 4.92 -5.24
C LYS A 75 7.74 5.80 -4.11
N ASN A 76 6.44 5.74 -3.84
CA ASN A 76 5.81 6.48 -2.75
C ASN A 76 6.36 6.02 -1.39
N ALA A 77 6.56 4.72 -1.20
CA ALA A 77 7.21 4.18 0.00
C ALA A 77 8.69 4.62 0.11
N GLU A 78 9.45 4.59 -0.99
CA GLU A 78 10.84 5.04 -1.06
C GLU A 78 10.98 6.53 -0.70
N MET A 79 10.10 7.38 -1.23
CA MET A 79 10.07 8.81 -0.92
C MET A 79 9.84 9.05 0.58
N GLN A 80 8.87 8.35 1.17
CA GLN A 80 8.51 8.52 2.58
C GLN A 80 9.64 8.09 3.52
N ILE A 81 10.37 7.03 3.19
CA ILE A 81 11.53 6.59 3.98
C ILE A 81 12.70 7.56 3.81
N SER A 82 12.92 8.05 2.59
CA SER A 82 13.97 9.04 2.31
C SER A 82 13.74 10.36 3.06
N SER A 83 12.47 10.73 3.29
CA SER A 83 12.08 11.89 4.11
C SER A 83 11.99 11.59 5.61
N LYS A 84 12.26 10.35 6.06
CA LYS A 84 12.07 9.86 7.44
C LYS A 84 10.65 10.02 7.97
N GLY A 85 9.66 10.04 7.09
CA GLY A 85 8.26 10.12 7.45
C GLY A 85 7.66 8.75 7.81
N GLU A 86 6.46 8.77 8.39
CA GLU A 86 5.78 7.54 8.79
C GLU A 86 4.91 6.96 7.66
N ILE A 87 4.68 5.64 7.69
CA ILE A 87 3.72 4.99 6.78
C ILE A 87 2.29 5.51 6.96
N SER A 88 1.96 5.98 8.18
CA SER A 88 0.66 6.56 8.52
C SER A 88 0.30 7.73 7.60
N GLU A 89 1.27 8.59 7.26
CA GLU A 89 1.12 9.73 6.35
C GLU A 89 0.73 9.33 4.92
N ILE A 90 1.11 8.12 4.48
CA ILE A 90 0.66 7.58 3.20
C ILE A 90 -0.73 6.97 3.34
N VAL A 91 -0.94 6.12 4.36
CA VAL A 91 -2.17 5.34 4.53
C VAL A 91 -3.40 6.24 4.71
N VAL A 92 -3.27 7.37 5.42
CA VAL A 92 -4.38 8.31 5.63
C VAL A 92 -4.94 8.92 4.34
N ARG A 93 -4.17 8.92 3.24
CA ARG A 93 -4.60 9.44 1.93
C ARG A 93 -5.50 8.48 1.15
N TYR A 94 -5.53 7.19 1.50
CA TYR A 94 -6.28 6.18 0.74
C TYR A 94 -7.80 6.26 0.91
N PRO A 95 -8.36 6.36 2.14
CA PRO A 95 -9.81 6.51 2.30
C PRO A 95 -10.41 7.69 1.52
N PRO A 96 -9.91 8.95 1.63
CA PRO A 96 -10.49 10.07 0.90
C PRO A 96 -10.32 9.93 -0.62
N THR A 97 -9.18 9.39 -1.08
CA THR A 97 -8.98 9.05 -2.51
C THR A 97 -10.04 8.06 -2.99
N ARG A 98 -10.32 7.00 -2.22
CA ARG A 98 -11.33 6.00 -2.56
C ARG A 98 -12.73 6.62 -2.65
N ASP A 99 -13.07 7.49 -1.71
CA ASP A 99 -14.38 8.17 -1.71
C ASP A 99 -14.55 9.03 -2.97
N ILE A 100 -13.51 9.77 -3.36
CA ILE A 100 -13.51 10.60 -4.58
C ILE A 100 -13.66 9.73 -5.83
N PHE A 101 -12.94 8.61 -5.93
CA PHE A 101 -13.15 7.68 -7.04
C PHE A 101 -14.58 7.14 -7.07
N ASN A 102 -15.15 6.76 -5.92
CA ASN A 102 -16.51 6.27 -5.85
C ASN A 102 -17.52 7.35 -6.30
N GLU A 103 -17.34 8.61 -5.90
CA GLU A 103 -18.17 9.74 -6.30
C GLU A 103 -18.11 9.97 -7.81
N ILE A 104 -16.90 10.07 -8.38
CA ILE A 104 -16.67 10.30 -9.82
C ILE A 104 -17.25 9.17 -10.65
N LEU A 105 -16.93 7.92 -10.32
CA LEU A 105 -17.36 6.76 -11.10
C LEU A 105 -18.86 6.50 -10.98
N THR A 106 -19.46 6.82 -9.83
CA THR A 106 -20.93 6.77 -9.68
C THR A 106 -21.58 7.86 -10.53
N ARG A 107 -21.04 9.08 -10.57
CA ARG A 107 -21.52 10.17 -11.43
C ARG A 107 -21.48 9.76 -12.91
N ILE A 108 -20.34 9.24 -13.39
CA ILE A 108 -20.18 8.76 -14.77
C ILE A 108 -21.16 7.61 -15.06
N SER A 109 -21.33 6.69 -14.10
CA SER A 109 -22.29 5.58 -14.24
C SER A 109 -23.72 6.07 -14.43
N VAL A 110 -24.12 7.12 -13.71
CA VAL A 110 -25.44 7.76 -13.89
C VAL A 110 -25.55 8.47 -15.25
N GLU A 111 -24.52 9.21 -15.66
CA GLU A 111 -24.47 9.90 -16.97
C GLU A 111 -24.58 8.93 -18.15
N LEU A 112 -24.06 7.71 -18.00
CA LEU A 112 -24.08 6.66 -19.02
C LEU A 112 -25.23 5.65 -18.85
N ASP A 113 -26.20 5.93 -17.98
CA ASP A 113 -27.38 5.09 -17.70
C ASP A 113 -27.01 3.63 -17.33
N LEU A 114 -25.93 3.46 -16.56
CA LEU A 114 -25.53 2.15 -16.05
C LEU A 114 -26.47 1.69 -14.93
N SER A 115 -26.77 0.40 -14.94
CA SER A 115 -27.54 -0.22 -13.85
C SER A 115 -26.75 -0.24 -12.54
N VAL A 116 -27.47 -0.37 -11.42
CA VAL A 116 -26.87 -0.54 -10.09
C VAL A 116 -25.87 -1.71 -10.05
N LYS A 117 -26.14 -2.80 -10.78
CA LYS A 117 -25.23 -3.95 -10.85
C LYS A 117 -23.93 -3.63 -11.58
N GLU A 118 -24.00 -2.85 -12.66
CA GLU A 118 -22.84 -2.43 -13.43
C GLU A 118 -21.98 -1.43 -12.65
N ASN A 119 -22.62 -0.44 -12.01
CA ASN A 119 -21.92 0.47 -11.11
C ASN A 119 -21.22 -0.28 -9.96
N ALA A 120 -21.93 -1.21 -9.29
CA ALA A 120 -21.34 -2.02 -8.22
C ALA A 120 -20.13 -2.85 -8.71
N TYR A 121 -20.18 -3.36 -9.93
CA TYR A 121 -19.05 -4.07 -10.55
C TYR A 121 -17.85 -3.16 -10.77
N ILE A 122 -18.08 -1.97 -11.35
CA ILE A 122 -17.05 -0.94 -11.59
C ILE A 122 -16.39 -0.51 -10.27
N LEU A 123 -17.19 -0.18 -9.25
CA LEU A 123 -16.69 0.22 -7.93
C LEU A 123 -15.88 -0.90 -7.27
N LYS A 124 -16.36 -2.14 -7.32
CA LYS A 124 -15.59 -3.29 -6.81
C LYS A 124 -14.23 -3.40 -7.51
N ARG A 125 -14.19 -3.21 -8.82
CA ARG A 125 -12.98 -3.39 -9.62
C ARG A 125 -11.93 -2.32 -9.34
N ILE A 126 -12.31 -1.04 -9.24
CA ILE A 126 -11.37 0.04 -8.89
C ILE A 126 -10.90 -0.08 -7.44
N ASN A 127 -11.81 -0.42 -6.50
CA ASN A 127 -11.46 -0.55 -5.08
C ASN A 127 -10.43 -1.67 -4.88
N ASN A 128 -10.58 -2.79 -5.58
CA ASN A 128 -9.56 -3.84 -5.58
C ASN A 128 -8.19 -3.35 -6.08
N MET A 129 -8.14 -2.48 -7.10
CA MET A 129 -6.87 -1.92 -7.58
C MET A 129 -6.22 -0.98 -6.55
N LEU A 130 -7.03 -0.15 -5.90
CA LEU A 130 -6.57 0.74 -4.83
C LEU A 130 -6.07 -0.06 -3.61
N ASP A 131 -6.74 -1.16 -3.26
CA ASP A 131 -6.32 -2.04 -2.18
C ASP A 131 -5.01 -2.78 -2.50
N ILE A 132 -4.81 -3.19 -3.77
CA ILE A 132 -3.52 -3.73 -4.22
C ILE A 132 -2.42 -2.67 -4.07
N SER A 133 -2.67 -1.43 -4.50
CA SER A 133 -1.70 -0.34 -4.33
C SER A 133 -1.34 -0.11 -2.86
N LEU A 134 -2.34 -0.05 -1.97
CA LEU A 134 -2.11 0.13 -0.54
C LEU A 134 -1.23 -0.98 0.04
N ASN A 135 -1.54 -2.24 -0.30
CA ASN A 135 -0.76 -3.39 0.15
C ASN A 135 0.68 -3.30 -0.36
N GLU A 136 0.89 -3.02 -1.64
CA GLU A 136 2.23 -2.89 -2.23
C GLU A 136 3.03 -1.75 -1.60
N THR A 137 2.41 -0.61 -1.34
CA THR A 137 3.05 0.50 -0.62
C THR A 137 3.43 0.09 0.80
N PHE A 138 2.54 -0.57 1.53
CA PHE A 138 2.82 -1.03 2.89
C PHE A 138 3.96 -2.05 2.93
N PHE A 139 3.93 -3.07 2.06
CA PHE A 139 5.00 -4.08 1.98
C PHE A 139 6.33 -3.48 1.55
N SER A 140 6.32 -2.57 0.58
CA SER A 140 7.53 -1.87 0.12
C SER A 140 8.11 -1.00 1.23
N PHE A 141 7.26 -0.25 1.93
CA PHE A 141 7.68 0.56 3.07
C PHE A 141 8.29 -0.31 4.17
N LYS A 142 7.65 -1.42 4.54
CA LYS A 142 8.19 -2.33 5.54
C LYS A 142 9.55 -2.90 5.13
N CYS A 143 9.66 -3.43 3.91
CA CYS A 143 10.89 -4.00 3.38
C CYS A 143 12.03 -2.98 3.34
N LEU A 144 11.74 -1.75 2.92
CA LEU A 144 12.71 -0.67 2.89
C LEU A 144 13.05 -0.18 4.30
N SER A 145 12.07 -0.01 5.18
CA SER A 145 12.31 0.40 6.57
C SER A 145 13.16 -0.62 7.29
N ASP A 146 12.94 -1.92 7.08
CA ASP A 146 13.77 -2.98 7.65
C ASP A 146 15.22 -2.83 7.16
N LYS A 147 15.44 -2.60 5.85
CA LYS A 147 16.78 -2.35 5.27
C LYS A 147 17.45 -1.05 5.75
N TYR A 148 16.71 0.04 5.89
CA TYR A 148 17.27 1.31 6.39
C TYR A 148 17.58 1.23 7.89
N ASN A 149 16.87 0.36 8.62
CA ASN A 149 17.19 0.01 9.99
C ASN A 149 18.26 -1.09 10.09
N GLU A 150 18.81 -1.63 8.98
CA GLU A 150 19.94 -2.58 9.02
C GLU A 150 21.29 -1.93 9.36
N ASP A 151 21.37 -0.60 9.51
CA ASP A 151 22.44 0.05 10.32
C ASP A 151 22.26 -0.20 11.83
N GLU A 152 21.15 -0.83 12.25
CA GLU A 152 21.06 -1.68 13.44
C GLU A 152 21.00 -3.17 13.01
N PRO A 153 22.12 -3.81 12.64
CA PRO A 153 22.16 -5.25 12.31
C PRO A 153 21.86 -6.16 13.54
N LEU A 154 21.48 -5.56 14.66
CA LEU A 154 21.18 -6.19 15.94
C LEU A 154 19.66 -6.39 16.17
N LYS A 155 18.74 -5.88 15.34
CA LYS A 155 17.28 -6.10 15.59
C LYS A 155 16.65 -7.30 14.88
N LEU A 156 17.33 -7.90 13.89
CA LEU A 156 16.97 -9.21 13.33
C LEU A 156 17.58 -10.39 14.14
N SER A 157 18.16 -10.08 15.29
CA SER A 157 18.52 -10.92 16.43
C SER A 157 17.40 -11.69 17.11
N ALA A 158 16.75 -12.67 16.48
CA ALA A 158 15.69 -13.52 17.07
C ALA A 158 14.63 -12.76 17.94
N PRO A 159 13.47 -12.35 17.37
CA PRO A 159 12.48 -11.59 18.12
C PRO A 159 11.95 -12.37 19.32
N ILE A 160 12.16 -11.88 20.55
CA ILE A 160 11.49 -12.42 21.75
C ILE A 160 10.00 -12.12 21.63
N VAL A 161 9.17 -13.15 21.53
CA VAL A 161 7.71 -13.03 21.40
C VAL A 161 7.07 -13.33 22.77
N PRO A 162 6.62 -12.32 23.52
CA PRO A 162 5.88 -12.54 24.77
C PRO A 162 4.50 -13.13 24.48
N ILE A 163 4.16 -14.22 25.19
CA ILE A 163 2.86 -14.91 25.07
C ILE A 163 2.01 -14.67 26.31
N LYS A 164 2.64 -14.61 27.49
CA LYS A 164 2.06 -14.24 28.79
C LYS A 164 3.11 -13.52 29.63
N ASP A 165 2.68 -12.91 30.72
CA ASP A 165 3.53 -12.15 31.65
C ASP A 165 4.78 -12.92 32.10
N ASP A 166 4.72 -14.25 32.17
CA ASP A 166 5.83 -15.11 32.60
C ASP A 166 6.35 -16.06 31.52
N ILE A 167 5.88 -15.95 30.27
CA ILE A 167 6.25 -16.86 29.17
C ILE A 167 6.60 -16.08 27.89
N VAL A 168 7.79 -16.36 27.36
CA VAL A 168 8.25 -15.86 26.05
C VAL A 168 8.63 -17.01 25.11
N ILE A 169 8.47 -16.79 23.81
CA ILE A 169 9.00 -17.65 22.75
C ILE A 169 10.22 -16.98 22.12
N LEU A 170 11.29 -17.75 21.94
CA LEU A 170 12.49 -17.37 21.21
C LEU A 170 12.57 -18.20 19.91
N PRO A 171 12.15 -17.65 18.76
CA PRO A 171 12.23 -18.32 17.48
C PRO A 171 13.67 -18.31 16.94
N LEU A 172 14.24 -19.50 16.78
CA LEU A 172 15.58 -19.77 16.26
C LEU A 172 15.49 -20.29 14.82
N ILE A 173 14.90 -19.49 13.93
CA ILE A 173 14.64 -19.90 12.54
C ILE A 173 15.86 -19.63 11.64
N GLY A 174 16.25 -20.66 10.88
CA GLY A 174 17.30 -20.57 9.85
C GLY A 174 18.70 -20.88 10.36
N TYR A 175 19.72 -20.58 9.55
CA TYR A 175 21.12 -20.86 9.91
C TYR A 175 21.62 -19.89 10.98
N ILE A 176 22.25 -20.42 12.03
CA ILE A 176 22.92 -19.64 13.07
C ILE A 176 24.40 -19.58 12.72
N ASP A 177 24.83 -18.44 12.18
CA ASP A 177 26.23 -18.13 11.96
C ASP A 177 26.85 -17.47 13.21
N LYS A 178 28.16 -17.20 13.15
CA LYS A 178 28.90 -16.61 14.25
C LYS A 178 28.30 -15.27 14.73
N ASN A 179 27.91 -14.40 13.80
CA ASN A 179 27.38 -13.08 14.13
C ASN A 179 26.03 -13.18 14.85
N ARG A 180 25.17 -14.13 14.43
CA ARG A 180 23.89 -14.41 15.10
C ARG A 180 24.08 -15.02 16.48
N ALA A 181 25.06 -15.92 16.64
CA ALA A 181 25.37 -16.52 17.94
C ALA A 181 25.87 -15.48 18.94
N GLU A 182 26.75 -14.57 18.51
CA GLU A 182 27.24 -13.45 19.32
C GLU A 182 26.07 -12.53 19.71
N HIS A 183 25.21 -12.18 18.76
CA HIS A 183 24.05 -11.35 19.06
C HIS A 183 23.09 -11.99 20.08
N LEU A 184 22.77 -13.29 19.92
CA LEU A 184 21.89 -14.01 20.84
C LEU A 184 22.43 -13.95 22.28
N MET A 185 23.73 -14.18 22.46
CA MET A 185 24.39 -14.16 23.76
C MET A 185 24.48 -12.75 24.35
N ASP A 186 24.84 -11.77 23.53
CA ASP A 186 25.20 -10.45 24.04
C ASP A 186 24.00 -9.51 24.18
N ASN A 187 22.87 -9.81 23.50
CA ASN A 187 21.73 -8.89 23.43
C ASN A 187 20.40 -9.58 23.77
N VAL A 188 20.15 -10.80 23.28
CA VAL A 188 18.84 -11.45 23.43
C VAL A 188 18.68 -12.11 24.79
N VAL A 189 19.67 -12.91 25.21
CA VAL A 189 19.66 -13.58 26.51
C VAL A 189 19.60 -12.58 27.68
N PRO A 190 20.40 -11.49 27.71
CA PRO A 190 20.29 -10.46 28.74
C PRO A 190 18.91 -9.82 28.77
N ARG A 191 18.33 -9.51 27.60
CA ARG A 191 17.00 -8.91 27.52
C ARG A 191 15.90 -9.84 28.03
N ILE A 192 16.01 -11.16 27.80
CA ILE A 192 15.10 -12.16 28.41
C ILE A 192 15.24 -12.16 29.93
N ALA A 193 16.48 -12.06 30.45
CA ALA A 193 16.72 -12.00 31.89
C ALA A 193 16.11 -10.75 32.53
N ASP A 194 16.23 -9.59 31.87
CA ASP A 194 15.64 -8.32 32.32
C ASP A 194 14.10 -8.33 32.31
N MET A 195 13.47 -9.20 31.51
CA MET A 195 12.02 -9.35 31.46
C MET A 195 11.45 -10.17 32.63
N GLU A 196 12.29 -10.73 33.50
CA GLU A 196 11.90 -11.53 34.69
C GLU A 196 10.90 -12.67 34.40
N VAL A 197 10.96 -13.22 33.19
CA VAL A 197 10.07 -14.32 32.74
C VAL A 197 10.45 -15.64 33.40
N LYS A 198 9.46 -16.50 33.67
CA LYS A 198 9.70 -17.82 34.28
C LYS A 198 9.99 -18.90 33.26
N HIS A 199 9.48 -18.73 32.04
CA HIS A 199 9.55 -19.72 30.99
C HIS A 199 9.98 -19.10 29.67
N VAL A 200 10.98 -19.71 29.06
CA VAL A 200 11.46 -19.39 27.70
C VAL A 200 11.27 -20.64 26.85
N ILE A 201 10.52 -20.52 25.76
CA ILE A 201 10.30 -21.60 24.81
C ILE A 201 11.15 -21.30 23.58
N ALA A 202 12.20 -22.08 23.35
CA ALA A 202 12.97 -22.00 22.11
C ALA A 202 12.27 -22.82 21.01
N ASP A 203 11.94 -22.18 19.89
CA ASP A 203 11.28 -22.79 18.73
C ASP A 203 12.26 -22.84 17.56
N PHE A 204 12.57 -24.03 17.03
CA PHE A 204 13.65 -24.27 16.06
C PHE A 204 13.21 -25.18 14.92
#